data_AF-A0A3M8GAV6-F1
#
_entry.id   AF-A0A3M8GAV6-F1
#
_cell.length_a   1.000
_cell.length_b   1.000
_cell.length_c   1.000
_cell.angle_alpha   90.00
_cell.angle_beta   90.00
_cell.angle_gamma   90.00
#
_symmetry.space_group_name_H-M   'P 1'
#
loop_
_entity.id
_entity.type
_entity.pdbx_description
1 polymer ?
#
loop_
_entity_poly.entity_id
_entity_poly.type
_entity_poly.pdbx_seq_one_letter_code
_entity_poly.pdbx_strand_id
1 'polypeptide(L)' 'MNSTDKQMLKVALRNGILFTAILLIFSYFKNGLINYKWIPVWFLFFASTGALRYYYQNKRSKD' A
#
# COMPACT_ATOMS: atom_id res chain seq x y z
N MET A 1 12.05 -12.31 -12.77
CA MET A 1 11.46 -11.76 -11.52
C MET A 1 11.31 -12.90 -10.53
N ASN A 2 11.98 -12.82 -9.38
CA ASN A 2 12.07 -13.93 -8.44
C ASN A 2 10.72 -14.15 -7.73
N SER A 3 10.46 -15.35 -7.21
CA SER A 3 9.19 -15.67 -6.55
C SER A 3 8.91 -14.79 -5.33
N THR A 4 9.95 -14.42 -4.58
CA THR A 4 9.91 -13.44 -3.48
C THR A 4 9.54 -12.04 -3.96
N ASP A 5 10.12 -11.57 -5.08
CA ASP A 5 9.80 -10.25 -5.64
C ASP A 5 8.34 -10.17 -6.09
N LYS A 6 7.82 -11.26 -6.67
CA LYS A 6 6.40 -11.36 -7.06
C LYS A 6 5.47 -11.29 -5.85
N GLN A 7 5.82 -11.95 -4.76
CA GLN A 7 5.05 -11.87 -3.52
C GLN A 7 5.12 -10.48 -2.89
N MET A 8 6.31 -9.87 -2.83
CA MET A 8 6.49 -8.51 -2.33
C MET A 8 5.67 -7.50 -3.13
N LEU A 9 5.70 -7.59 -4.47
CA LEU A 9 4.89 -6.76 -5.35
C LEU A 9 3.39 -6.94 -5.08
N LYS A 10 2.93 -8.20 -4.96
CA LYS A 10 1.53 -8.50 -4.66
C LYS A 10 1.09 -7.91 -3.32
N VAL A 11 1.94 -8.01 -2.29
CA VAL A 11 1.66 -7.44 -0.96
C VAL A 11 1.64 -5.92 -1.02
N ALA A 12 2.63 -5.30 -1.67
CA ALA A 12 2.72 -3.85 -1.86
C ALA A 12 1.47 -3.31 -2.57
N LEU A 13 1.10 -3.90 -3.71
CA LEU A 13 -0.09 -3.49 -4.47
C LEU A 13 -1.38 -3.66 -3.65
N ARG A 14 -1.56 -4.80 -2.98
CA ARG A 14 -2.75 -5.06 -2.16
C ARG A 14 -2.86 -4.03 -1.02
N ASN A 15 -1.74 -3.70 -0.39
CA ASN A 15 -1.68 -2.70 0.68
C ASN A 15 -1.98 -1.30 0.14
N GLY A 16 -1.34 -0.94 -0.97
CA GLY A 16 -1.54 0.32 -1.68
C GLY A 16 -3.02 0.55 -2.02
N ILE A 17 -3.68 -0.43 -2.64
CA ILE A 17 -5.10 -0.33 -3.02
C ILE A 17 -5.99 -0.25 -1.78
N LEU A 18 -5.83 -1.15 -0.81
CA LEU A 18 -6.71 -1.20 0.38
C LEU A 18 -6.67 0.10 1.17
N PHE A 19 -5.47 0.56 1.54
CA PHE A 19 -5.35 1.74 2.39
C PHE A 19 -5.70 3.03 1.64
N THR A 20 -5.40 3.12 0.34
CA THR A 20 -5.85 4.24 -0.47
C THR A 20 -7.37 4.27 -0.57
N ALA A 21 -8.02 3.12 -0.82
CA ALA A 21 -9.48 3.04 -0.86
C ALA A 21 -10.12 3.43 0.48
N ILE A 22 -9.60 2.92 1.59
CA ILE A 22 -10.04 3.28 2.95
C ILE A 22 -9.90 4.79 3.17
N LEU A 23 -8.76 5.38 2.82
CA LEU A 23 -8.52 6.81 2.96
C LEU A 23 -9.48 7.64 2.09
N LEU A 24 -9.79 7.19 0.87
CA LEU A 24 -10.75 7.87 0.00
C LEU A 24 -12.17 7.82 0.57
N ILE A 25 -12.57 6.68 1.13
CA ILE A 25 -13.85 6.53 1.83
C ILE A 25 -13.91 7.52 3.01
N PHE A 26 -12.88 7.56 3.86
CA PHE A 26 -12.83 8.51 4.98
C PHE A 26 -12.81 9.97 4.52
N SER A 27 -12.05 10.29 3.47
CA SER A 27 -12.02 11.64 2.90
C SER A 27 -13.38 12.06 2.36
N TYR A 28 -14.11 11.15 1.71
CA TYR A 28 -15.45 11.40 1.22
C TYR A 28 -16.43 11.68 2.36
N PHE A 29 -16.43 10.87 3.42
CA PHE A 29 -17.28 11.11 4.59
C PHE A 29 -16.95 12.42 5.33
N LYS A 30 -15.66 12.80 5.38
CA LYS A 30 -15.22 14.00 6.11
C LYS A 30 -15.42 15.30 5.31
N ASN A 31 -15.10 15.29 4.02
CA ASN A 31 -15.04 16.50 3.20
C ASN A 31 -16.13 16.57 2.12
N GLY A 32 -16.93 15.52 1.95
CA GLY A 32 -17.94 15.41 0.87
C GLY A 32 -17.35 15.28 -0.54
N LEU A 33 -16.02 15.24 -0.68
CA LEU A 33 -15.31 15.28 -1.95
C LEU A 33 -14.10 14.32 -1.93
N ILE A 34 -13.90 13.64 -3.05
CA ILE A 34 -12.72 12.80 -3.29
C ILE A 34 -11.66 13.66 -3.99
N ASN A 35 -10.48 13.82 -3.38
CA ASN A 35 -9.38 14.53 -4.01
C ASN A 35 -8.50 13.58 -4.84
N TYR A 36 -8.85 13.42 -6.12
CA TYR A 36 -8.19 12.50 -7.03
C TYR A 36 -6.69 12.80 -7.27
N LYS A 37 -6.25 14.06 -7.09
CA LYS A 37 -4.84 14.47 -7.29
C LYS A 37 -3.89 13.77 -6.32
N TRP A 38 -4.36 13.41 -5.13
CA TRP A 38 -3.54 12.79 -4.11
C TRP A 38 -3.59 11.26 -4.13
N ILE A 39 -4.50 10.65 -4.91
CA ILE A 39 -4.62 9.18 -5.01
C ILE A 39 -3.27 8.53 -5.35
N PRO A 40 -2.50 9.00 -6.35
CA PRO A 40 -1.21 8.38 -6.68
C PRO A 40 -0.20 8.49 -5.52
N VAL A 41 -0.21 9.61 -4.80
CA VAL A 41 0.70 9.85 -3.65
C VAL A 41 0.36 8.91 -2.50
N TRP A 42 -0.93 8.82 -2.14
CA TRP A 42 -1.40 7.89 -1.11
C TRP A 42 -1.14 6.45 -1.48
N PHE A 43 -1.39 6.08 -2.74
CA PHE A 43 -1.10 4.75 -3.25
C PHE A 43 0.37 4.40 -3.13
N LEU A 44 1.27 5.27 -3.60
CA LEU A 44 2.71 5.05 -3.51
C LEU A 44 3.18 4.94 -2.06
N PHE A 45 2.64 5.77 -1.16
CA PHE A 45 2.95 5.71 0.26
C PHE A 45 2.54 4.36 0.88
N PHE A 46 1.30 3.93 0.66
CA PHE A 46 0.77 2.67 1.21
C PHE A 46 1.36 1.42 0.55
N ALA A 47 1.72 1.49 -0.74
CA ALA A 47 2.42 0.43 -1.42
C ALA A 47 3.86 0.27 -0.91
N SER A 48 4.57 1.38 -0.72
CA SER A 48 5.94 1.39 -0.20
C SER A 48 6.01 0.84 1.22
N THR A 49 5.08 1.24 2.09
CA THR A 49 4.97 0.69 3.46
C THR A 49 4.63 -0.80 3.46
N GLY A 50 3.80 -1.27 2.52
CA GLY A 50 3.50 -2.69 2.33
C GLY A 50 4.72 -3.51 1.90
N ALA A 51 5.50 -3.00 0.94
CA ALA A 51 6.76 -3.59 0.50
C ALA A 51 7.78 -3.64 1.65
N LEU A 52 7.92 -2.54 2.39
CA LEU A 52 8.84 -2.41 3.51
C LEU A 52 8.49 -3.41 4.64
N ARG A 53 7.21 -3.53 4.97
CA ARG A 53 6.73 -4.50 5.96
C ARG A 53 7.07 -5.93 5.54
N TYR A 54 6.82 -6.29 4.27
CA TYR A 54 7.16 -7.61 3.75
C TYR A 54 8.67 -7.86 3.83
N TYR A 55 9.49 -6.87 3.45
CA TYR A 55 10.96 -6.97 3.52
C TYR A 55 11.44 -7.26 4.95
N TYR A 56 10.97 -6.51 5.95
CA TYR A 56 11.37 -6.72 7.34
C TYR A 56 10.85 -8.04 7.93
N GLN A 57 9.63 -8.45 7.59
CA GLN A 57 9.10 -9.74 8.05
C GLN A 57 9.86 -10.91 7.45
N ASN A 58 10.18 -10.85 6.16
CA ASN A 58 10.89 -11.91 5.47
C ASN A 58 12.39 -11.95 5.86
N LYS A 59 12.98 -10.81 6.24
CA LYS A 59 14.32 -10.72 6.82
C LYS A 59 14.38 -11.35 8.21
N ARG A 60 13.43 -11.01 9.10
CA ARG A 60 13.30 -11.61 10.44
C ARG A 60 12.98 -13.11 10.46
N SER A 61 12.43 -13.66 9.38
CA SER A 61 12.13 -15.09 9.28
C SER A 61 13.35 -15.95 8.89
N LYS A 62 14.47 -15.32 8.51
CA LYS A 62 15.71 -15.99 8.11
C LYS A 62 16.81 -15.91 9.17
N ASP A 63 16.60 -15.13 10.23
CA ASP A 63 17.40 -15.11 11.45
C ASP A 63 16.76 -16.06 12.48
#